data_AF-A0A7C5DKB8-F1
#
_entry.id   AF-A0A7C5DKB8-F1
#
_cell.length_a   1.000
_cell.length_b   1.000
_cell.length_c   1.000
_cell.angle_alpha   90.00
_cell.angle_beta   90.00
_cell.angle_gamma   90.00
#
_symmetry.space_group_name_H-M   'P 1'
#
loop_
_entity.id
_entity.type
_entity.pdbx_description
1 polymer ?
#
loop_
_entity_poly.entity_id
_entity_poly.type
_entity_poly.pdbx_seq_one_letter_code
_entity_poly.pdbx_strand_id
1 'polypeptide(L)'
;MRHWRCKVCGHIFRGTESPEKCPHCSAPQEMFHSITDENEHAYIKTGHKIAHTDKIEIQPFFGNFEHLAPYMYTIPTGEKLTIKDHPLEELFYVIKGCVKIHIGNHEFISQCGDAVQVKKDVPHSIENCGDEPAVVIAVKASKKIDN
;
A
#
# COMPACT_ATOMS: atom_id res chain seq x y z
N MET A 1 11.10 -20.70 14.72
CA MET A 1 11.17 -19.23 14.83
C MET A 1 9.78 -18.67 14.55
N ARG A 2 9.40 -17.54 15.17
CA ARG A 2 8.15 -16.84 14.79
C ARG A 2 8.48 -15.66 13.90
N HIS A 3 7.52 -15.29 13.06
CA HIS A 3 7.58 -14.13 12.20
C HIS A 3 6.54 -13.13 12.67
N TRP A 4 6.92 -11.85 12.75
CA TRP A 4 6.05 -10.78 13.22
C TRP A 4 5.97 -9.69 12.16
N ARG A 5 4.78 -9.40 11.63
CA ARG A 5 4.61 -8.33 10.66
C ARG A 5 3.99 -7.08 11.27
N CYS A 6 4.60 -5.93 10.99
CA CYS A 6 4.05 -4.62 11.29
C CYS A 6 2.85 -4.31 10.37
N LYS A 7 1.67 -4.03 10.95
CA LYS A 7 0.44 -3.65 10.25
C LYS A 7 0.52 -2.26 9.60
N VAL A 8 1.49 -1.43 9.99
CA VAL A 8 1.69 -0.07 9.43
C VAL A 8 2.49 -0.13 8.13
N CYS A 9 3.68 -0.74 8.17
CA CYS A 9 4.62 -0.68 7.05
C CYS A 9 4.91 -2.04 6.38
N GLY A 10 4.38 -3.14 6.90
CA GLY A 10 4.58 -4.47 6.34
C GLY A 10 5.89 -5.17 6.72
N HIS A 11 6.80 -4.50 7.45
CA HIS A 11 8.08 -5.08 7.89
C HIS A 11 7.89 -6.40 8.66
N ILE A 12 8.66 -7.42 8.30
CA ILE A 12 8.72 -8.72 8.97
C ILE A 12 9.94 -8.78 9.87
N PHE A 13 9.70 -8.93 11.17
CA PHE A 13 10.71 -9.20 12.18
C PHE A 13 10.77 -10.71 12.48
N ARG A 14 11.97 -11.28 12.51
CA ARG A 14 12.22 -12.70 12.84
C ARG A 14 12.69 -12.79 14.29
N GLY A 15 11.89 -13.41 15.16
CA GLY A 15 12.20 -13.51 16.59
C GLY A 15 11.20 -14.36 17.35
N THR A 16 11.50 -14.69 18.60
CA THR A 16 10.55 -15.38 19.49
C THR A 16 9.34 -14.49 19.82
N GLU A 17 9.57 -13.18 19.90
CA GLU A 17 8.59 -12.14 20.22
C GLU A 17 8.75 -10.93 19.26
N SER A 18 7.72 -10.08 19.15
CA SER A 18 7.80 -8.83 18.39
C SER A 18 8.62 -7.78 19.13
N PRO A 19 9.28 -6.83 18.42
CA PRO A 19 10.04 -5.77 19.05
C PRO A 19 9.12 -4.69 19.65
N GLU A 20 9.58 -3.95 20.67
CA GLU A 20 8.83 -2.85 21.30
C GLU A 20 8.42 -1.75 20.30
N LYS A 21 9.29 -1.49 19.31
CA LYS A 21 9.06 -0.57 18.21
C LYS A 21 9.49 -1.20 16.90
N CYS A 22 8.73 -0.92 15.84
CA CYS A 22 9.10 -1.33 14.50
C CYS A 22 10.42 -0.66 14.09
N PRO A 23 11.47 -1.40 13.74
CA PRO A 23 12.76 -0.82 13.33
C PRO A 23 12.66 -0.03 12.02
N HIS A 24 11.58 -0.22 11.25
CA HIS A 24 11.38 0.43 9.95
C HIS A 24 10.54 1.72 10.02
N CYS A 25 9.47 1.76 10.83
CA CYS A 25 8.54 2.91 10.88
C CYS A 25 8.27 3.43 12.29
N SER A 26 8.92 2.85 13.31
CA SER A 26 8.74 3.21 14.72
C SER A 26 7.35 3.00 15.29
N ALA A 27 6.45 2.30 14.58
CA ALA A 27 5.15 1.91 15.09
C ALA A 27 5.29 1.04 16.37
N PRO A 28 4.37 1.18 17.34
CA PRO A 28 4.44 0.44 18.60
C PRO A 28 4.23 -1.07 18.40
N GLN A 29 4.67 -1.87 19.38
CA GLN A 29 4.59 -3.34 19.38
C GLN A 29 3.19 -3.89 19.10
N GLU A 30 2.14 -3.23 19.57
CA GLU A 30 0.72 -3.56 19.32
C GLU A 30 0.32 -3.55 17.84
N MET A 31 1.09 -2.86 17.00
CA MET A 31 0.91 -2.86 15.56
C MET A 31 1.51 -4.10 14.89
N PHE A 32 2.11 -5.05 15.63
CA PHE A 32 2.55 -6.33 15.07
C PHE A 32 1.45 -7.39 15.16
N HIS A 33 1.42 -8.29 14.17
CA HIS A 33 0.75 -9.58 14.28
C HIS A 33 1.75 -10.71 14.03
N SER A 34 1.51 -11.88 14.62
CA SER A 34 2.26 -13.09 14.25
C SER A 34 1.80 -13.56 12.88
N ILE A 35 2.75 -13.97 12.04
CA ILE A 35 2.49 -14.70 10.80
C ILE A 35 3.11 -16.10 10.92
N THR A 36 2.40 -17.12 10.46
CA THR A 36 2.90 -18.50 10.36
C THR A 36 3.30 -18.80 8.92
N ASP A 37 4.21 -19.76 8.75
CA ASP A 37 4.67 -20.20 7.43
C ASP A 37 3.54 -20.94 6.65
N GLU A 38 2.43 -21.30 7.32
CA GLU A 38 1.30 -22.03 6.74
C GLU A 38 0.40 -21.19 5.81
N ASN A 39 0.63 -19.87 5.70
CA ASN A 39 -0.09 -19.00 4.77
C ASN A 39 0.72 -18.70 3.50
N GLU A 40 1.22 -19.75 2.83
CA GLU A 40 1.87 -19.64 1.51
C GLU A 40 0.91 -19.15 0.41
N HIS A 41 -0.40 -19.28 0.59
CA HIS A 41 -1.38 -18.87 -0.41
C HIS A 41 -1.85 -17.42 -0.20
N ALA A 42 -1.40 -16.53 -1.09
CA ALA A 42 -1.93 -15.17 -1.23
C ALA A 42 -3.33 -15.14 -1.88
N TYR A 43 -4.26 -16.03 -1.49
CA TYR A 43 -5.65 -15.88 -1.89
C TYR A 43 -6.36 -14.89 -0.99
N ILE A 44 -6.26 -13.62 -1.35
CA ILE A 44 -6.84 -12.50 -0.61
C ILE A 44 -8.19 -12.19 -1.24
N LYS A 45 -9.28 -12.50 -0.54
CA LYS A 45 -10.64 -12.11 -0.96
C LYS A 45 -10.82 -10.60 -0.81
N THR A 46 -10.36 -9.83 -1.80
CA THR A 46 -10.46 -8.35 -1.82
C THR A 46 -11.84 -7.83 -2.18
N GLY A 47 -12.76 -8.69 -2.65
CA GLY A 47 -14.12 -8.31 -3.06
C GLY A 47 -14.99 -7.66 -1.96
N HIS A 48 -14.54 -7.65 -0.70
CA HIS A 48 -15.22 -7.01 0.44
C HIS A 48 -14.48 -5.79 0.99
N LYS A 49 -13.36 -5.38 0.37
CA LYS A 49 -12.52 -4.26 0.83
C LYS A 49 -12.72 -2.97 0.04
N ILE A 50 -13.58 -2.96 -0.97
CA ILE A 50 -14.00 -1.72 -1.62
C ILE A 50 -14.89 -1.00 -0.61
N ALA A 51 -14.35 0.07 -0.04
CA ALA A 51 -15.05 0.81 0.98
C ALA A 51 -16.11 1.70 0.32
N HIS A 52 -17.35 1.57 0.75
CA HIS A 52 -18.39 2.56 0.43
C HIS A 52 -18.33 3.66 1.48
N THR A 53 -17.25 4.42 1.51
CA THR A 53 -17.04 5.50 2.49
C THR A 53 -16.82 6.84 1.81
N ASP A 54 -17.09 7.90 2.58
CA ASP A 54 -16.90 9.29 2.22
C ASP A 54 -15.47 9.79 2.48
N LYS A 55 -14.54 8.87 2.84
CA LYS A 55 -13.16 9.18 3.20
C LYS A 55 -12.18 8.32 2.44
N ILE A 56 -10.95 8.82 2.29
CA ILE A 56 -9.87 8.04 1.70
C ILE A 56 -9.53 6.87 2.62
N GLU A 57 -9.46 5.67 2.05
CA GLU A 57 -9.03 4.47 2.76
C GLU A 57 -7.81 3.83 2.15
N ILE A 58 -6.86 3.45 3.00
CA ILE A 58 -5.63 2.76 2.62
C ILE A 58 -5.59 1.44 3.39
N GLN A 59 -5.80 0.34 2.68
CA GLN A 59 -5.88 -0.98 3.27
C GLN A 59 -4.69 -1.84 2.84
N PRO A 60 -3.77 -2.17 3.76
CA PRO A 60 -2.71 -3.10 3.43
C PRO A 60 -3.22 -4.53 3.23
N PHE A 61 -2.56 -5.29 2.36
CA PHE A 61 -2.86 -6.71 2.18
C PHE A 61 -1.59 -7.56 2.00
N PHE A 62 -0.69 -7.44 2.98
CA PHE A 62 0.71 -7.85 2.92
C PHE A 62 1.05 -9.34 2.66
N GLY A 63 0.08 -10.26 2.48
CA GLY A 63 0.37 -11.67 2.16
C GLY A 63 1.45 -12.27 3.07
N ASN A 64 2.46 -12.96 2.52
CA ASN A 64 3.75 -13.24 3.17
C ASN A 64 4.92 -12.63 2.34
N PHE A 65 4.70 -11.45 1.74
CA PHE A 65 5.71 -10.80 0.90
C PHE A 65 6.83 -10.16 1.75
N GLU A 66 8.09 -10.42 1.38
CA GLU A 66 9.29 -9.82 1.98
C GLU A 66 9.74 -8.53 1.25
N HIS A 67 9.51 -8.47 -0.06
CA HIS A 67 10.02 -7.41 -0.92
C HIS A 67 8.96 -6.44 -1.44
N LEU A 68 7.68 -6.75 -1.20
CA LEU A 68 6.54 -5.99 -1.72
C LEU A 68 5.58 -5.67 -0.58
N ALA A 69 5.11 -4.43 -0.56
CA ALA A 69 4.08 -3.95 0.33
C ALA A 69 2.86 -3.54 -0.52
N PRO A 70 1.90 -4.44 -0.75
CA PRO A 70 0.70 -4.14 -1.50
C PRO A 70 -0.40 -3.51 -0.61
N TYR A 71 -1.09 -2.54 -1.19
CA TYR A 71 -2.17 -1.77 -0.59
C TYR A 71 -3.33 -1.61 -1.58
N MET A 72 -4.54 -1.47 -1.04
CA MET A 72 -5.72 -1.07 -1.77
C MET A 72 -6.11 0.33 -1.32
N TYR A 73 -6.13 1.26 -2.26
CA TYR A 73 -6.56 2.64 -2.03
C TYR A 73 -7.98 2.78 -2.54
N THR A 74 -8.88 3.24 -1.69
CA THR A 74 -10.21 3.71 -2.09
C THR A 74 -10.22 5.22 -1.95
N ILE A 75 -10.49 5.91 -3.05
CA ILE A 75 -10.47 7.38 -3.14
C ILE A 75 -11.87 7.83 -3.55
N PRO A 76 -12.66 8.44 -2.65
CA PRO A 76 -13.99 8.97 -2.97
C PRO A 76 -13.94 10.00 -4.10
N THR A 77 -15.09 10.25 -4.73
CA THR A 77 -15.22 11.25 -5.79
C THR A 77 -14.76 12.63 -5.32
N GLY A 78 -13.86 13.26 -6.08
CA GLY A 78 -13.32 14.59 -5.76
C GLY A 78 -12.23 14.63 -4.68
N GLU A 79 -11.90 13.50 -4.05
CA GLU A 79 -10.85 13.43 -3.03
C GLU A 79 -9.46 13.29 -3.65
N LYS A 80 -8.46 13.81 -2.93
CA LYS A 80 -7.04 13.74 -3.31
C LYS A 80 -6.20 13.10 -2.22
N LEU A 81 -5.61 11.94 -2.53
CA LEU A 81 -4.59 11.29 -1.73
C LEU A 81 -3.23 11.90 -2.02
N THR A 82 -2.71 12.67 -1.05
CA THR A 82 -1.31 13.10 -1.04
C THR A 82 -0.47 12.02 -0.36
N ILE A 83 0.41 11.39 -1.12
CA ILE A 83 1.32 10.37 -0.60
C ILE A 83 2.56 11.12 -0.09
N LYS A 84 2.87 10.95 1.20
CA LYS A 84 4.11 11.51 1.75
C LYS A 84 5.28 10.91 1.00
N ASP A 85 6.20 11.76 0.54
CA ASP A 85 7.39 11.35 -0.21
C ASP A 85 8.04 10.11 0.42
N HIS A 86 8.20 9.06 -0.38
CA HIS A 86 8.89 7.87 0.05
C HIS A 86 9.99 7.46 -0.93
N PRO A 87 11.11 6.93 -0.41
CA PRO A 87 12.29 6.60 -1.21
C PRO A 87 12.17 5.23 -1.89
N LEU A 88 10.96 4.87 -2.32
CA LEU A 88 10.60 3.54 -2.81
C LEU A 88 9.99 3.66 -4.19
N GLU A 89 10.30 2.69 -5.06
CA GLU A 89 9.55 2.49 -6.30
C GLU A 89 8.14 2.00 -5.97
N GLU A 90 7.17 2.43 -6.76
CA GLU A 90 5.77 2.08 -6.58
C GLU A 90 5.07 1.85 -7.93
N LEU A 91 4.13 0.91 -7.93
CA LEU A 91 3.22 0.64 -9.04
C LEU A 91 1.78 0.92 -8.60
N PHE A 92 1.08 1.74 -9.38
CA PHE A 92 -0.37 1.88 -9.31
C PHE A 92 -1.02 1.07 -10.43
N TYR A 93 -2.10 0.35 -10.10
CA TYR A 93 -2.96 -0.33 -11.05
C TYR A 93 -4.42 0.00 -10.73
N VAL A 94 -5.11 0.65 -11.65
CA VAL A 94 -6.49 1.09 -11.44
C VAL A 94 -7.44 -0.07 -11.73
N ILE A 95 -8.26 -0.45 -10.75
CA ILE A 95 -9.24 -1.54 -10.90
C ILE A 95 -10.68 -1.04 -10.94
N LYS A 96 -10.91 0.24 -10.62
CA LYS A 96 -12.21 0.90 -10.67
C LYS A 96 -12.06 2.42 -10.74
N GLY A 97 -12.98 3.08 -11.44
CA GLY A 97 -13.07 4.54 -11.50
C GLY A 97 -12.00 5.17 -12.39
N CYS A 98 -11.83 6.48 -12.22
CA CYS A 98 -10.90 7.30 -12.99
C CYS A 98 -10.07 8.16 -12.03
N VAL A 99 -8.76 8.13 -12.17
CA VAL A 99 -7.85 8.92 -11.34
C VAL A 99 -6.91 9.77 -12.17
N LYS A 100 -6.62 10.97 -11.67
CA LYS A 100 -5.50 11.79 -12.12
C LYS A 100 -4.31 11.52 -11.21
N ILE A 101 -3.23 10.98 -11.76
CA ILE A 101 -2.00 10.69 -11.05
C ILE A 101 -0.99 11.78 -11.40
N HIS A 102 -0.49 12.49 -10.39
CA HIS A 102 0.57 13.47 -10.53
C HIS A 102 1.91 12.82 -10.18
N ILE A 103 2.91 12.92 -11.04
CA ILE A 103 4.26 12.35 -10.84
C ILE A 103 5.30 13.39 -11.30
N GLY A 104 6.02 13.98 -10.34
CA GLY A 104 6.91 15.11 -10.62
C GLY A 104 6.16 16.23 -11.32
N ASN A 105 6.53 16.53 -12.57
CA ASN A 105 5.90 17.58 -13.40
C ASN A 105 4.88 17.04 -14.41
N HIS A 106 4.56 15.75 -14.35
CA HIS A 106 3.66 15.08 -15.28
C HIS A 106 2.33 14.72 -14.61
N GLU A 107 1.27 14.73 -15.40
CA GLU A 107 -0.07 14.31 -14.99
C GLU A 107 -0.60 13.29 -16.00
N PHE A 108 -1.23 12.24 -15.48
CA PHE A 108 -1.81 11.17 -16.26
C PHE A 108 -3.25 10.93 -15.79
N ILE A 109 -4.20 10.90 -16.73
CA ILE A 109 -5.54 10.37 -16.46
C ILE A 109 -5.48 8.87 -16.70
N SER A 110 -5.85 8.09 -15.69
CA SER A 110 -5.74 6.64 -15.67
C SER A 110 -7.09 6.02 -15.30
N GLN A 111 -7.51 5.04 -16.09
CA GLN A 111 -8.81 4.36 -15.97
C GLN A 111 -8.63 2.89 -15.60
N CYS A 112 -9.73 2.19 -15.32
CA CYS A 112 -9.72 0.75 -15.05
C CYS A 112 -8.92 -0.03 -16.10
N GLY A 113 -7.92 -0.80 -15.65
CA GLY A 113 -7.01 -1.58 -16.49
C GLY A 113 -5.66 -0.92 -16.73
N ASP A 114 -5.50 0.36 -16.42
CA ASP A 114 -4.23 1.07 -16.60
C ASP A 114 -3.28 0.85 -15.43
N ALA A 115 -1.98 0.92 -15.74
CA ALA A 115 -0.88 0.84 -14.80
C ALA A 115 0.01 2.07 -14.90
N VAL A 116 0.44 2.61 -13.76
CA VAL A 116 1.36 3.75 -13.68
C VAL A 116 2.50 3.43 -12.73
N GLN A 117 3.73 3.63 -13.19
CA GLN A 117 4.94 3.38 -12.40
C GLN A 117 5.50 4.69 -11.86
N VAL A 118 5.88 4.67 -10.59
CA VAL A 118 6.56 5.76 -9.89
C VAL A 118 7.99 5.32 -9.59
N LYS A 119 8.95 6.13 -10.01
CA LYS A 119 10.37 5.90 -9.71
C LYS A 119 10.71 6.37 -8.30
N LYS A 120 11.78 5.78 -7.77
CA LYS A 120 12.35 6.14 -6.47
C LYS A 120 12.53 7.66 -6.36
N ASP A 121 12.18 8.23 -5.20
CA ASP A 121 12.40 9.64 -4.85
C ASP A 121 11.65 10.65 -5.74
N VAL A 122 10.63 10.20 -6.50
CA VAL A 122 9.77 11.08 -7.30
C VAL A 122 8.49 11.40 -6.52
N PRO A 123 8.20 12.68 -6.22
CA PRO A 123 6.96 13.08 -5.57
C PRO A 123 5.73 12.70 -6.40
N HIS A 124 4.69 12.21 -5.74
CA HIS A 124 3.49 11.74 -6.43
C HIS A 124 2.22 11.84 -5.57
N SER A 125 1.07 12.03 -6.23
CA SER A 125 -0.25 12.06 -5.60
C SER A 125 -1.32 11.51 -6.53
N ILE A 126 -2.46 11.11 -5.97
CA ILE A 126 -3.59 10.54 -6.72
C ILE A 126 -4.85 11.32 -6.38
N GLU A 127 -5.55 11.81 -7.39
CA GLU A 127 -6.82 12.51 -7.27
C GLU A 127 -7.89 11.73 -8.00
N ASN A 128 -9.06 11.52 -7.40
CA ASN A 128 -10.18 10.95 -8.13
C ASN A 128 -10.82 12.03 -9.00
N CYS A 129 -10.78 11.82 -10.33
CA CYS A 129 -11.34 12.73 -11.33
C CYS A 129 -12.57 12.15 -12.05
N GLY A 130 -13.11 11.02 -11.59
CA GLY A 130 -14.35 10.42 -12.06
C GLY A 130 -15.59 10.88 -11.29
N ASP A 131 -16.71 10.21 -11.52
CA ASP A 131 -18.00 10.42 -10.86
C ASP A 131 -18.35 9.34 -9.81
N GLU A 132 -17.51 8.30 -9.69
CA GLU A 132 -17.64 7.24 -8.69
C GLU A 132 -16.34 7.03 -7.89
N PRO A 133 -16.37 6.35 -6.73
CA PRO A 133 -15.17 6.02 -5.98
C PRO A 133 -14.17 5.21 -6.83
N ALA A 134 -12.94 5.69 -6.86
CA ALA A 134 -11.84 5.04 -7.55
C ALA A 134 -11.16 4.03 -6.61
N VAL A 135 -10.73 2.90 -7.18
CA VAL A 135 -9.99 1.88 -6.46
C VAL A 135 -8.68 1.59 -7.19
N VAL A 136 -7.58 1.78 -6.47
CA VAL A 136 -6.22 1.63 -6.99
C VAL A 136 -5.48 0.59 -6.16
N ILE A 137 -4.91 -0.41 -6.82
CA ILE A 137 -3.91 -1.28 -6.20
C ILE A 137 -2.57 -0.55 -6.26
N ALA A 138 -1.95 -0.39 -5.10
CA ALA A 138 -0.66 0.25 -4.93
C ALA A 138 0.34 -0.77 -4.41
N VAL A 139 1.44 -1.00 -5.13
CA VAL A 139 2.50 -1.94 -4.72
C VAL A 139 3.79 -1.17 -4.54
N LYS A 140 4.25 -1.07 -3.30
CA LYS A 140 5.52 -0.42 -2.95
C LYS A 140 6.62 -1.46 -2.81
N ALA A 141 7.81 -1.17 -3.30
CA ALA A 141 9.01 -1.90 -2.89
C ALA A 141 9.20 -1.75 -1.37
N SER A 142 9.73 -2.76 -0.68
CA SER A 142 10.13 -2.59 0.73
C SER A 142 11.45 -1.82 0.84
N LYS A 143 11.64 -1.02 1.92
CA LYS A 143 12.99 -0.48 2.18
C LYS A 143 13.91 -1.66 2.51
N LYS A 144 15.07 -1.72 1.85
CA LYS A 144 16.17 -2.55 2.31
C LYS A 144 16.53 -2.10 3.73
N ILE A 145 16.60 -3.05 4.64
CA ILE A 145 17.24 -2.84 5.94
C ILE A 145 18.68 -3.20 5.69
N ASP A 146 19.56 -2.21 5.74
CA ASP A 146 20.99 -2.47 5.82
C ASP A 146 21.20 -3.21 7.16
N ASN A 147 21.62 -4.48 7.07
CA ASN A 147 22.02 -5.28 8.22
C ASN A 147 23.36 -4.81 8.76
#